data_AF-A0A016S624-F1
#
_entry.id   AF-A0A016S624-F1
#
_cell.length_a   1.000
_cell.length_b   1.000
_cell.length_c   1.000
_cell.angle_alpha   90.00
_cell.angle_beta   90.00
_cell.angle_gamma   90.00
#
_symmetry.space_group_name_H-M   'P 1'
#
loop_
_entity.id
_entity.type
_entity.pdbx_description
1 polymer ?
#
loop_
_entity_poly.entity_id
_entity_poly.type
_entity_poly.pdbx_seq_one_letter_code
_entity_poly.pdbx_strand_id
1 'polypeptide(L)'
;MVQETPIQEHNATFSQLASLIYESEYDKESHQHERENMQPRSSGGRRESNTNIERKRIHDVGTESMATILRSSRCTAVYLMICQGCGRKYVGETSRPLHKRLDEHMRALRNPTSYPNSSFSRHRTLHHTYDDPPKMKVTILHRSQEAPLERKVLEALEIKRLSPEINNKDEMMDALRLIR
;
A
#
# COMPACT_ATOMS: atom_id res chain seq x y z
N MET A 1 8.71 -23.59 -49.39
CA MET A 1 9.80 -23.37 -48.42
C MET A 1 9.35 -22.27 -47.48
N VAL A 2 8.73 -22.63 -46.35
CA VAL A 2 8.25 -21.67 -45.35
C VAL A 2 9.36 -21.55 -44.32
N GLN A 3 9.96 -20.37 -44.21
CA GLN A 3 10.97 -20.09 -43.19
C GLN A 3 10.26 -19.89 -41.85
N GLU A 4 10.43 -20.82 -40.93
CA GLU A 4 10.02 -20.65 -39.54
C GLU A 4 10.98 -19.68 -38.86
N THR A 5 10.48 -18.53 -38.43
CA THR A 5 11.22 -17.57 -37.61
C THR A 5 11.33 -18.11 -36.18
N PRO A 6 12.51 -18.06 -35.53
CA PRO A 6 12.65 -18.57 -34.16
C PRO A 6 11.94 -17.61 -33.20
N ILE A 7 10.96 -18.12 -32.46
CA ILE A 7 10.40 -17.44 -31.30
C ILE A 7 11.49 -17.48 -30.22
N GLN A 8 12.13 -16.35 -29.95
CA GLN A 8 13.02 -16.19 -28.80
C GLN A 8 12.16 -16.21 -27.53
N GLU A 9 12.11 -17.37 -26.87
CA GLU A 9 11.54 -17.48 -25.53
C GLU A 9 12.41 -16.69 -24.53
N HIS A 10 11.94 -15.50 -24.16
CA HIS A 10 12.49 -14.73 -23.05
C HIS A 10 12.10 -15.42 -21.73
N ASN A 11 12.98 -16.28 -21.22
CA ASN A 11 12.89 -16.82 -19.87
C ASN A 11 13.25 -15.73 -18.84
N ALA A 12 12.33 -14.80 -18.62
CA ALA A 12 12.42 -13.86 -17.52
C ALA A 12 12.21 -14.60 -16.20
N THR A 13 13.20 -14.53 -15.30
CA THR A 13 13.06 -15.02 -13.92
C THR A 13 11.88 -14.33 -13.23
N PHE A 14 11.27 -14.99 -12.26
CA PHE A 14 10.14 -14.43 -11.50
C PHE A 14 10.44 -13.03 -10.91
N SER A 15 11.68 -12.78 -10.50
CA SER A 15 12.15 -11.47 -10.05
C SER A 15 12.16 -10.41 -11.15
N GLN A 16 12.48 -10.80 -12.40
CA GLN A 16 12.45 -9.90 -13.55
C GLN A 16 11.01 -9.59 -13.95
N LEU A 17 10.10 -10.57 -13.94
CA LEU A 17 8.67 -10.33 -14.17
C LEU A 17 8.06 -9.43 -13.10
N ALA A 18 8.39 -9.65 -11.83
CA ALA A 18 7.93 -8.78 -10.73
C ALA A 18 8.46 -7.34 -10.85
N SER A 19 9.71 -7.17 -11.29
CA SER A 19 10.29 -5.84 -11.53
C SER A 19 9.62 -5.14 -12.72
N LEU A 20 9.34 -5.88 -13.80
CA LEU A 20 8.63 -5.35 -14.97
C LEU A 20 7.18 -4.97 -14.65
N ILE A 21 6.49 -5.76 -13.81
CA ILE A 21 5.14 -5.43 -13.34
C ILE A 21 5.21 -4.12 -12.54
N TYR A 22 6.13 -4.02 -11.58
CA TYR A 22 6.32 -2.83 -10.75
C TYR A 22 6.65 -1.57 -11.56
N GLU A 23 7.58 -1.65 -12.50
CA GLU A 23 7.95 -0.53 -13.39
C GLU A 23 6.78 -0.12 -14.29
N SER A 24 6.02 -1.10 -14.81
CA SER A 24 4.87 -0.82 -15.68
C SER A 24 3.69 -0.15 -14.96
N GLU A 25 3.55 -0.36 -13.65
CA GLU A 25 2.52 0.27 -12.83
C GLU A 25 2.93 1.68 -12.41
N TYR A 26 4.20 1.88 -12.06
CA TYR A 26 4.76 3.20 -11.76
C TYR A 26 4.61 4.18 -12.93
N ASP A 27 4.88 3.73 -14.16
CA ASP A 27 4.76 4.57 -15.36
C ASP A 27 3.31 4.90 -15.74
N LYS A 28 2.35 4.06 -15.36
CA LYS A 28 0.91 4.35 -15.58
C LYS A 28 0.41 5.42 -14.61
N GLU A 29 0.86 5.39 -13.36
CA GLU A 29 0.48 6.39 -12.36
C GLU A 29 1.09 7.78 -12.63
N SER A 30 2.32 7.83 -13.15
CA SER A 30 2.98 9.09 -13.52
C SER A 30 2.26 9.80 -14.68
N HIS A 31 1.84 9.06 -15.71
CA HIS A 31 1.11 9.62 -16.84
C HIS A 31 -0.34 10.00 -16.56
N GLN A 32 -1.01 9.33 -15.60
CA GLN A 32 -2.34 9.74 -15.14
C GLN A 32 -2.28 11.09 -14.41
N HIS A 33 -1.24 11.30 -13.61
CA HIS A 33 -1.02 12.56 -12.87
C HIS A 33 -0.70 13.76 -13.78
N GLU A 34 -0.03 13.53 -14.91
CA GLU A 34 0.26 14.57 -15.89
C GLU A 34 -1.00 15.00 -16.69
N ARG A 35 -1.93 14.08 -16.95
CA ARG A 35 -3.18 14.39 -17.69
C ARG A 35 -4.19 15.18 -16.85
N GLU A 36 -4.20 15.01 -15.52
CA GLU A 36 -5.11 15.73 -14.63
C GLU A 36 -4.71 17.21 -14.41
N ASN A 37 -3.48 17.61 -14.77
CA ASN A 37 -2.97 18.98 -14.61
C ASN A 37 -3.13 19.90 -15.84
N MET A 38 -3.80 19.45 -16.91
CA MET A 38 -4.03 20.26 -18.11
C MET A 38 -5.50 20.73 -18.19
N GLN A 39 -5.92 21.60 -17.25
CA GLN A 39 -7.15 22.39 -17.37
C GLN A 39 -6.85 23.85 -17.76
N PRO A 40 -7.63 24.48 -18.67
CA PRO A 40 -7.37 25.84 -19.12
C PRO A 40 -7.68 26.86 -18.02
N ARG A 41 -6.71 27.74 -17.75
CA ARG A 41 -6.83 28.87 -16.82
C ARG A 41 -7.69 29.98 -17.44
N SER A 42 -8.82 30.28 -16.81
CA SER A 42 -9.54 31.54 -17.00
C SER A 42 -8.81 32.69 -16.30
N SER A 43 -8.84 33.84 -16.96
CA SER A 43 -8.16 35.09 -16.65
C SER A 43 -8.73 35.82 -15.44
N GLY A 44 -7.85 36.35 -14.57
CA GLY A 44 -8.16 37.32 -13.52
C GLY A 44 -6.91 37.67 -12.73
N GLY A 45 -6.49 38.95 -12.77
CA GLY A 45 -5.16 39.40 -12.32
C GLY A 45 -5.05 39.80 -10.86
N ARG A 46 -3.81 39.90 -10.35
CA ARG A 46 -3.12 41.11 -9.82
C ARG A 46 -1.83 40.71 -9.05
N ARG A 47 -0.80 41.55 -9.18
CA ARG A 47 0.58 41.50 -8.63
C ARG A 47 0.63 41.18 -7.11
N GLU A 48 1.65 40.54 -6.55
CA GLU A 48 2.97 41.13 -6.24
C GLU A 48 4.07 40.11 -5.84
N SER A 49 5.29 40.41 -6.30
CA SER A 49 6.61 40.30 -5.65
C SER A 49 7.24 38.94 -5.31
N ASN A 50 8.26 38.60 -6.11
CA ASN A 50 9.32 37.61 -5.84
C ASN A 50 10.24 38.05 -4.69
N THR A 51 10.62 37.14 -3.79
CA THR A 51 12.03 36.86 -3.43
C THR A 51 12.15 35.55 -2.62
N ASN A 52 13.23 34.80 -2.89
CA ASN A 52 13.81 33.67 -2.15
C ASN A 52 13.33 32.23 -2.42
N ILE A 53 13.98 31.70 -3.46
CA ILE A 53 14.64 30.39 -3.57
C ILE A 53 15.08 29.78 -2.21
N GLU A 54 15.04 28.43 -2.17
CA GLU A 54 15.63 27.52 -1.18
C GLU A 54 14.91 27.32 0.17
N ARG A 55 14.03 26.32 0.17
CA ARG A 55 14.29 25.03 0.82
C ARG A 55 13.15 24.08 0.46
N LYS A 56 13.39 23.19 -0.52
CA LYS A 56 12.57 21.99 -0.72
C LYS A 56 12.74 21.12 0.54
N ARG A 57 11.91 21.37 1.55
CA ARG A 57 11.74 20.48 2.68
C ARG A 57 10.95 19.29 2.18
N ILE A 58 11.62 18.15 2.17
CA ILE A 58 11.08 16.81 1.98
C ILE A 58 10.00 16.60 3.05
N HIS A 59 8.74 16.88 2.72
CA HIS A 59 7.57 16.55 3.54
C HIS A 59 6.37 16.39 2.61
N ASP A 60 6.23 15.20 2.03
CA ASP A 60 4.96 14.46 2.04
C ASP A 60 5.15 13.11 1.35
N VAL A 61 5.45 12.08 2.15
CA VAL A 61 5.12 10.71 1.74
C VAL A 61 3.63 10.57 2.06
N GLY A 62 2.82 10.78 1.02
CA GLY A 62 1.40 11.08 1.06
C GLY A 62 0.62 10.43 2.20
N THR A 63 0.02 11.24 3.06
CA THR A 63 -1.24 10.87 3.69
C THR A 63 -2.29 10.80 2.59
N GLU A 64 -2.71 9.59 2.21
CA GLU A 64 -3.87 9.47 1.33
C GLU A 64 -5.11 10.09 2.01
N SER A 65 -5.88 10.88 1.26
CA SER A 65 -7.11 11.47 1.78
C SER A 65 -8.12 10.39 2.18
N MET A 66 -8.93 10.65 3.21
CA MET A 66 -10.06 9.78 3.59
C MET A 66 -10.98 9.49 2.39
N ALA A 67 -11.13 10.42 1.46
CA ALA A 67 -11.90 10.23 0.23
C ALA A 67 -11.29 9.14 -0.68
N THR A 68 -9.96 9.03 -0.72
CA THR A 68 -9.25 7.96 -1.47
C THR A 68 -9.51 6.59 -0.84
N ILE A 69 -9.44 6.49 0.49
CA ILE A 69 -9.75 5.26 1.23
C ILE A 69 -11.23 4.88 1.03
N LEU A 70 -12.14 5.85 1.07
CA LEU A 70 -13.57 5.63 0.83
C LEU A 70 -13.87 5.21 -0.61
N ARG A 71 -13.18 5.76 -1.63
CA ARG A 71 -13.31 5.28 -3.02
C ARG A 71 -12.80 3.84 -3.17
N SER A 72 -11.72 3.49 -2.49
CA SER A 72 -11.16 2.14 -2.47
C SER A 72 -11.91 1.17 -1.56
N SER A 73 -12.86 1.67 -0.77
CA SER A 73 -13.57 0.86 0.22
C SER A 73 -14.31 -0.32 -0.38
N ARG A 74 -14.54 -0.32 -1.70
CA ARG A 74 -15.25 -1.37 -2.47
C ARG A 74 -14.32 -2.30 -3.27
N CYS A 75 -13.01 -2.08 -3.28
CA CYS A 75 -12.06 -2.86 -4.09
C CYS A 75 -11.13 -3.72 -3.23
N THR A 76 -10.55 -4.76 -3.86
CA THR A 76 -9.47 -5.54 -3.26
C THR A 76 -8.18 -4.73 -3.28
N ALA A 77 -7.33 -4.88 -2.28
CA ALA A 77 -6.16 -4.01 -2.14
C ALA A 77 -5.03 -4.66 -1.34
N VAL A 78 -3.81 -4.22 -1.60
CA VAL A 78 -2.68 -4.31 -0.67
C VAL A 78 -2.54 -2.97 0.04
N TYR A 79 -2.41 -2.99 1.35
CA TYR A 79 -2.41 -1.77 2.17
C TYR A 79 -1.36 -1.85 3.29
N LEU A 80 -0.90 -0.66 3.68
CA LEU A 80 -0.03 -0.39 4.81
C LEU A 80 -0.86 0.25 5.93
N MET A 81 -0.69 -0.23 7.16
CA MET A 81 -1.17 0.45 8.35
C MET A 81 0.01 0.81 9.25
N ILE A 82 0.01 2.05 9.76
CA ILE A 82 1.04 2.56 10.68
C ILE A 82 0.36 2.92 11.99
N CYS A 83 0.82 2.34 13.09
CA CYS A 83 0.36 2.68 14.43
C CYS A 83 0.83 4.09 14.77
N GLN A 84 -0.10 5.01 15.01
CA GLN A 84 0.26 6.39 15.38
C GLN A 84 0.79 6.51 16.82
N GLY A 85 0.60 5.48 17.65
CA GLY A 85 1.14 5.44 19.02
C GLY A 85 2.62 5.05 19.10
N CYS A 86 3.14 4.27 18.15
CA CYS A 86 4.53 3.78 18.21
C CYS A 86 5.25 3.65 16.85
N GLY A 87 4.63 4.05 15.74
CA GLY A 87 5.22 4.04 14.40
C GLY A 87 5.37 2.67 13.73
N ARG A 88 4.97 1.58 14.40
CA ARG A 88 5.09 0.22 13.84
C ARG A 88 4.11 -0.03 12.71
N LYS A 89 4.52 -0.89 11.78
CA LYS A 89 3.87 -1.09 10.49
C LYS A 89 3.20 -2.46 10.40
N TYR A 90 2.12 -2.52 9.64
CA TYR A 90 1.45 -3.73 9.19
C TYR A 90 1.24 -3.64 7.69
N VAL A 91 1.56 -4.69 6.96
CA VAL A 91 1.21 -4.83 5.54
C VAL A 91 0.23 -5.98 5.43
N GLY A 92 -0.84 -5.80 4.65
CA GLY A 92 -1.79 -6.86 4.39
C GLY A 92 -2.46 -6.72 3.05
N GLU A 93 -2.92 -7.84 2.50
CA GLU A 93 -3.90 -7.86 1.40
C GLU A 93 -5.33 -8.10 1.89
N THR A 94 -6.29 -7.75 1.03
CA THR A 94 -7.64 -8.25 1.19
C THR A 94 -8.36 -8.41 -0.14
N SER A 95 -9.02 -9.55 -0.31
CA SER A 95 -10.03 -9.81 -1.35
C SER A 95 -11.42 -9.23 -1.03
N ARG A 96 -11.61 -8.73 0.19
CA ARG A 96 -12.88 -8.15 0.65
C ARG A 96 -12.83 -6.63 0.54
N PRO A 97 -13.98 -5.94 0.58
CA PRO A 97 -14.02 -4.49 0.65
C PRO A 97 -13.10 -3.96 1.77
N LEU A 98 -12.13 -3.11 1.42
CA LEU A 98 -11.07 -2.67 2.35
C LEU A 98 -11.61 -2.19 3.70
N HIS A 99 -12.72 -1.44 3.70
CA HIS A 99 -13.33 -0.93 4.94
C HIS A 99 -13.72 -2.05 5.91
N LYS A 100 -14.19 -3.21 5.42
CA LYS A 100 -14.54 -4.35 6.29
C LYS A 100 -13.31 -4.94 6.96
N ARG A 101 -12.20 -5.05 6.22
CA ARG A 101 -10.92 -5.54 6.76
C ARG A 101 -10.35 -4.58 7.81
N LEU A 102 -10.42 -3.27 7.55
CA LEU A 102 -10.01 -2.26 8.51
C LEU A 102 -10.88 -2.28 9.77
N ASP A 103 -12.20 -2.43 9.65
CA ASP A 103 -13.12 -2.53 10.79
C ASP A 103 -12.80 -3.73 11.70
N GLU A 104 -12.42 -4.87 11.12
CA GLU A 104 -11.94 -6.04 11.88
C GLU A 104 -10.68 -5.74 12.67
N HIS A 105 -9.68 -5.13 12.03
CA HIS A 105 -8.44 -4.73 12.69
C HIS A 105 -8.71 -3.75 13.83
N MET A 106 -9.59 -2.77 13.60
CA MET A 106 -9.99 -1.81 14.63
C MET A 106 -10.75 -2.46 15.80
N ARG A 107 -11.60 -3.47 15.53
CA ARG A 107 -12.27 -4.24 16.59
C ARG A 107 -11.27 -5.06 17.42
N ALA A 108 -10.27 -5.68 16.77
CA ALA A 108 -9.20 -6.39 17.46
C ALA A 108 -8.35 -5.46 18.34
N LEU A 109 -8.05 -4.23 17.87
CA LEU A 109 -7.37 -3.22 18.69
C LEU A 109 -8.19 -2.80 19.92
N ARG A 110 -9.51 -2.63 19.78
CA ARG A 110 -10.39 -2.21 20.88
C ARG A 110 -10.63 -3.33 21.89
N ASN A 111 -10.81 -4.55 21.41
CA ASN A 111 -11.22 -5.71 22.21
C ASN A 111 -10.22 -6.88 22.05
N PRO A 112 -8.97 -6.74 22.49
CA PRO A 112 -7.90 -7.71 22.18
C PRO A 112 -8.20 -9.13 22.68
N THR A 113 -8.88 -9.27 23.83
CA THR A 113 -9.26 -10.56 24.41
C THR A 113 -10.23 -11.36 23.52
N SER A 114 -11.08 -10.69 22.73
CA SER A 114 -12.03 -11.34 21.83
C SER A 114 -11.40 -11.83 20.52
N TYR A 115 -10.18 -11.38 20.20
CA TYR A 115 -9.48 -11.70 18.96
C TYR A 115 -8.03 -12.13 19.23
N PRO A 116 -7.78 -13.19 20.01
CA PRO A 116 -6.45 -13.51 20.54
C PRO A 116 -5.40 -13.81 19.47
N ASN A 117 -5.83 -14.31 18.30
CA ASN A 117 -4.95 -14.65 17.18
C ASN A 117 -4.69 -13.48 16.24
N SER A 118 -5.29 -12.30 16.47
CA SER A 118 -5.06 -11.13 15.63
C SER A 118 -3.72 -10.48 15.96
N SER A 119 -2.94 -10.18 14.91
CA SER A 119 -1.72 -9.39 15.00
C SER A 119 -1.94 -8.03 15.67
N PHE A 120 -3.13 -7.46 15.50
CA PHE A 120 -3.52 -6.20 16.14
C PHE A 120 -3.84 -6.35 17.62
N SER A 121 -4.47 -7.44 18.05
CA SER A 121 -4.68 -7.73 19.47
C SER A 121 -3.35 -7.94 20.19
N ARG A 122 -2.46 -8.74 19.59
CA ARG A 122 -1.09 -8.95 20.10
C ARG A 122 -0.35 -7.61 20.19
N HIS A 123 -0.42 -6.79 19.15
CA HIS A 123 0.18 -5.46 19.15
C HIS A 123 -0.36 -4.57 20.28
N ARG A 124 -1.69 -4.54 20.45
CA ARG A 124 -2.34 -3.79 21.54
C ARG A 124 -1.82 -4.21 22.91
N THR A 125 -1.81 -5.51 23.19
CA THR A 125 -1.40 -6.08 24.48
C THR A 125 0.10 -5.96 24.76
N LEU A 126 0.94 -5.82 23.75
CA LEU A 126 2.39 -5.70 23.94
C LEU A 126 2.89 -4.25 24.02
N HIS A 127 2.19 -3.31 23.41
CA HIS A 127 2.70 -1.94 23.23
C HIS A 127 1.77 -0.84 23.73
N HIS A 128 0.50 -1.14 23.99
CA HIS A 128 -0.53 -0.15 24.30
C HIS A 128 -1.55 -0.69 25.33
N THR A 129 -1.09 -1.50 26.29
CA THR A 129 -1.94 -2.21 27.26
C THR A 129 -2.74 -1.27 28.15
N TYR A 130 -2.12 -0.18 28.57
CA TYR A 130 -2.68 0.77 29.54
C TYR A 130 -3.14 2.09 28.89
N ASP A 131 -2.94 2.23 27.59
CA ASP A 131 -3.34 3.40 26.81
C ASP A 131 -4.70 3.18 26.15
N ASP A 132 -5.32 4.25 25.65
CA ASP A 132 -6.41 4.15 24.70
C ASP A 132 -6.00 3.41 23.42
N PRO A 133 -6.94 2.78 22.69
CA PRO A 133 -6.63 2.15 21.41
C PRO A 133 -5.92 3.12 20.47
N PRO A 134 -4.74 2.76 19.92
CA PRO A 134 -3.99 3.66 19.07
C PRO A 134 -4.76 3.92 17.77
N LYS A 135 -4.65 5.16 17.27
CA LYS A 135 -5.09 5.48 15.92
C LYS A 135 -4.17 4.80 14.91
N MET A 136 -4.73 4.44 13.75
CA MET A 136 -3.97 3.84 12.64
C MET A 136 -4.02 4.78 11.43
N LYS A 137 -2.85 5.09 10.85
CA LYS A 137 -2.76 5.68 9.51
C LYS A 137 -2.82 4.54 8.50
N VAL A 138 -3.67 4.66 7.48
CA VAL A 138 -3.80 3.67 6.40
C VAL A 138 -3.33 4.29 5.09
N THR A 139 -2.62 3.51 4.30
CA THR A 139 -2.16 3.87 2.96
C THR A 139 -2.38 2.66 2.05
N ILE A 140 -3.01 2.89 0.91
CA ILE A 140 -3.16 1.86 -0.12
C ILE A 140 -1.85 1.80 -0.89
N LEU A 141 -1.28 0.61 -0.96
CA LEU A 141 -0.05 0.38 -1.71
C LEU A 141 -0.40 -0.01 -3.14
N HIS A 142 -1.34 -0.94 -3.30
CA HIS A 142 -1.72 -1.49 -4.60
C HIS A 142 -3.24 -1.68 -4.67
N ARG A 143 -3.86 -1.25 -5.76
CA ARG A 143 -5.27 -1.52 -6.06
C ARG A 143 -5.32 -2.72 -7.01
N SER A 144 -6.07 -3.75 -6.65
CA SER A 144 -6.26 -4.91 -7.53
C SER A 144 -7.75 -5.19 -7.64
N GLN A 145 -8.24 -5.52 -8.83
CA GLN A 145 -9.64 -5.88 -9.00
C GLN A 145 -9.84 -7.40 -9.14
N GLU A 146 -8.91 -8.15 -9.74
CA GLU A 146 -9.29 -9.49 -10.23
C GLU A 146 -8.27 -10.63 -10.04
N ALA A 147 -6.98 -10.39 -9.74
CA ALA A 147 -5.98 -11.47 -9.67
C ALA A 147 -5.55 -11.79 -8.22
N PRO A 148 -6.01 -12.92 -7.62
CA PRO A 148 -5.65 -13.28 -6.24
C PRO A 148 -4.16 -13.54 -6.04
N LEU A 149 -3.50 -14.17 -7.01
CA LEU A 149 -2.08 -14.50 -6.90
C LEU A 149 -1.20 -13.26 -6.95
N GLU A 150 -1.42 -12.38 -7.92
CA GLU A 150 -0.71 -11.10 -8.06
C GLU A 150 -0.81 -10.29 -6.78
N ARG A 151 -2.02 -10.14 -6.22
CA ARG A 151 -2.22 -9.39 -4.97
C ARG A 151 -1.41 -9.97 -3.79
N LYS A 152 -1.31 -11.29 -3.70
CA LYS A 152 -0.49 -11.95 -2.67
C LYS A 152 1.02 -11.81 -2.92
N VAL A 153 1.45 -11.82 -4.18
CA VAL A 153 2.85 -11.56 -4.54
C VAL A 153 3.22 -10.12 -4.19
N LEU A 154 2.36 -9.15 -4.49
CA LEU A 154 2.56 -7.75 -4.13
C LEU A 154 2.63 -7.57 -2.60
N GLU A 155 1.75 -8.22 -1.83
CA GLU A 155 1.86 -8.25 -0.37
C GLU A 155 3.22 -8.78 0.10
N ALA A 156 3.69 -9.89 -0.46
CA ALA A 156 4.97 -10.49 -0.10
C ALA A 156 6.16 -9.56 -0.41
N LEU A 157 6.14 -8.90 -1.57
CA LEU A 157 7.16 -7.92 -1.95
C LEU A 157 7.19 -6.73 -0.97
N GLU A 158 6.02 -6.22 -0.58
CA GLU A 158 5.92 -5.11 0.36
C GLU A 158 6.33 -5.51 1.79
N ILE A 159 5.99 -6.73 2.24
CA ILE A 159 6.48 -7.29 3.51
C ILE A 159 8.01 -7.38 3.50
N LYS A 160 8.60 -7.92 2.43
CA LYS A 160 10.07 -8.02 2.28
C LYS A 160 10.73 -6.64 2.31
N ARG A 161 10.14 -5.66 1.63
CA ARG A 161 10.67 -4.30 1.50
C ARG A 161 10.56 -3.51 2.81
N LEU A 162 9.43 -3.59 3.50
CA LEU A 162 9.10 -2.73 4.65
C LEU A 162 9.43 -3.36 6.00
N SER A 163 9.59 -4.69 6.07
CA SER A 163 9.81 -5.46 7.30
C SER A 163 8.84 -5.05 8.45
N PRO A 164 7.52 -5.19 8.24
CA PRO A 164 6.51 -4.67 9.16
C PRO A 164 6.50 -5.40 10.51
N GLU A 165 6.56 -4.65 11.61
CA GLU A 165 6.75 -5.18 12.96
C GLU A 165 5.45 -5.69 13.61
N ILE A 166 4.29 -5.30 13.08
CA ILE A 166 2.97 -5.74 13.57
C ILE A 166 2.60 -7.10 12.97
N ASN A 167 2.98 -7.38 11.71
CA ASN A 167 2.77 -8.71 11.12
C ASN A 167 3.36 -9.79 12.03
N ASN A 168 2.62 -10.87 12.24
CA ASN A 168 3.13 -11.99 13.01
C ASN A 168 4.06 -12.87 12.14
N LYS A 169 4.83 -13.75 12.80
CA LYS A 169 5.81 -14.57 12.10
C LYS A 169 5.18 -15.48 11.05
N ASP A 170 4.01 -16.04 11.33
CA ASP A 170 3.32 -16.94 10.41
C ASP A 170 2.81 -16.18 9.18
N GLU A 171 2.19 -15.00 9.37
CA GLU A 171 1.79 -14.09 8.29
C GLU A 171 2.98 -13.73 7.38
N MET A 172 4.12 -13.38 7.97
CA MET A 172 5.32 -13.06 7.19
C MET A 172 5.85 -14.28 6.44
N MET A 173 5.93 -15.44 7.11
CA MET A 173 6.44 -16.68 6.50
C MET A 173 5.55 -17.15 5.35
N ASP A 174 4.23 -17.07 5.50
CA ASP A 174 3.28 -17.46 4.47
C ASP A 174 3.36 -16.56 3.24
N ALA A 175 3.49 -15.24 3.42
CA ALA A 175 3.66 -14.31 2.32
C ALA A 175 5.02 -14.54 1.60
N LEU A 176 6.11 -14.61 2.36
CA LEU A 176 7.46 -14.69 1.79
C LEU A 176 7.73 -16.01 1.05
N ARG A 177 6.97 -17.09 1.30
CA ARG A 177 7.03 -18.33 0.51
C ARG A 177 6.69 -18.13 -0.96
N LEU A 178 5.92 -17.11 -1.30
CA LEU A 178 5.48 -16.85 -2.68
C LEU A 178 6.55 -16.24 -3.57
N ILE A 179 7.62 -15.69 -2.97
CA ILE A 179 8.68 -14.95 -3.66
C ILE A 179 10.07 -15.49 -3.33
N ARG A 180 10.12 -16.71 -2.80
CA ARG A 180 11.35 -17.36 -2.33
C ARG A 180 12.10 -18.04 -3.47
#